data_AF-A0A977KTA1-F1
#
_entry.id   AF-A0A977KTA1-F1
#
_cell.length_a   1.000
_cell.length_b   1.000
_cell.length_c   1.000
_cell.angle_alpha   90.00
_cell.angle_beta   90.00
_cell.angle_gamma   90.00
#
_symmetry.space_group_name_H-M   'P 1'
#
loop_
_entity.id
_entity.type
_entity.pdbx_description
1 polymer ?
#
loop_
_entity_poly.entity_id
_entity_poly.type
_entity_poly.pdbx_seq_one_letter_code
_entity_poly.pdbx_strand_id
1 'polypeptide(L)' 'MKKILPKIMSDEEAESLLAADLSEYLTPENFKANFTPVSFEFTPKEKTIPEANVMVKR' A
#
# COMPACT_ATOMS: atom_id res chain seq x y z
N MET A 1 -21.82 4.36 -0.76
CA MET A 1 -22.32 3.72 -2.00
C MET A 1 -22.26 2.21 -1.80
N LYS A 2 -23.38 1.48 -1.90
CA LYS A 2 -23.31 0.00 -1.91
C LYS A 2 -22.59 -0.40 -3.18
N LYS A 3 -21.34 -0.88 -3.05
CA LYS A 3 -20.56 -1.38 -4.19
C LYS A 3 -21.17 -2.72 -4.58
N ILE A 4 -22.05 -2.71 -5.56
CA ILE A 4 -22.58 -3.94 -6.17
C ILE A 4 -21.44 -4.46 -7.03
N LEU A 5 -20.72 -5.46 -6.52
CA LEU A 5 -19.70 -6.12 -7.30
C LEU A 5 -20.39 -6.98 -8.38
N PRO A 6 -19.85 -7.01 -9.60
CA PRO A 6 -20.34 -7.91 -10.62
C PRO A 6 -20.25 -9.35 -10.11
N LYS A 7 -21.33 -10.10 -10.29
CA LYS A 7 -21.38 -11.51 -9.90
C LYS A 7 -20.71 -12.32 -11.00
N ILE A 8 -19.46 -12.70 -10.78
CA ILE A 8 -18.70 -13.57 -11.69
C ILE A 8 -19.21 -15.00 -11.50
N MET A 9 -19.51 -15.70 -12.60
CA MET A 9 -20.18 -17.00 -12.56
C MET A 9 -19.25 -18.16 -12.99
N SER A 10 -18.04 -17.86 -13.50
CA SER A 10 -17.01 -18.86 -13.84
C SER A 10 -15.58 -18.33 -13.65
N ASP A 11 -14.63 -19.26 -13.53
CA ASP A 11 -13.21 -18.91 -13.39
C ASP A 11 -12.64 -18.30 -14.68
N GLU A 12 -13.09 -18.77 -15.85
CA GLU A 12 -12.68 -18.23 -17.15
C GLU A 12 -13.12 -16.77 -17.34
N GLU A 13 -14.31 -16.40 -16.84
CA GLU A 13 -14.77 -15.00 -16.80
C GLU A 13 -13.88 -14.15 -15.88
N ALA A 14 -13.46 -14.69 -14.74
CA ALA A 14 -12.56 -13.99 -13.83
C ALA A 14 -11.20 -13.74 -14.48
N GLU A 15 -10.62 -14.76 -15.12
CA GLU A 15 -9.33 -14.65 -15.80
C GLU A 15 -9.37 -13.65 -16.95
N SER A 16 -10.44 -13.66 -17.75
CA SER A 16 -10.64 -12.71 -18.84
C SER A 16 -10.76 -11.26 -18.33
N LEU A 17 -11.50 -11.04 -17.23
CA LEU A 17 -11.61 -9.72 -16.60
C LEU A 17 -10.27 -9.24 -16.02
N LEU A 18 -9.49 -10.14 -15.44
CA LEU A 18 -8.17 -9.81 -14.88
C LEU A 18 -7.12 -9.57 -15.98
N ALA A 19 -7.27 -10.20 -17.14
CA ALA A 19 -6.39 -10.03 -18.29
C ALA A 19 -6.70 -8.78 -19.13
N ALA A 20 -7.83 -8.11 -18.88
CA ALA A 20 -8.20 -6.89 -19.59
C ALA A 20 -7.19 -5.76 -19.35
N ASP A 21 -6.87 -5.02 -20.41
CA ASP A 21 -6.02 -3.83 -20.31
C ASP A 21 -6.75 -2.71 -19.56
N LEU A 22 -6.19 -2.27 -18.44
CA LEU A 22 -6.72 -1.19 -17.60
C LEU A 22 -6.06 0.17 -17.90
N SER A 23 -5.32 0.29 -19.00
CA SER A 23 -4.65 1.52 -19.40
C SER A 23 -5.60 2.73 -19.49
N GLU A 24 -6.86 2.51 -19.87
CA GLU A 24 -7.91 3.54 -19.90
C GLU A 24 -8.22 4.16 -18.53
N TYR A 25 -7.95 3.44 -17.43
CA TYR A 25 -8.17 3.91 -16.07
C TYR A 25 -6.92 4.58 -15.46
N LEU A 26 -5.79 4.58 -16.16
CA LEU A 26 -4.55 5.20 -15.69
C LEU A 26 -4.51 6.71 -15.98
N THR A 27 -5.60 7.43 -15.71
CA THR A 27 -5.67 8.89 -15.88
C THR A 27 -5.33 9.64 -14.59
N PRO A 28 -4.72 10.83 -14.68
CA PRO A 28 -4.45 11.66 -13.51
C PRO A 28 -5.71 11.97 -12.67
N GLU A 29 -6.88 12.09 -13.32
CA GLU A 29 -8.16 12.27 -12.60
C GLU A 29 -8.52 11.04 -11.77
N ASN A 30 -8.35 9.83 -12.33
CA ASN A 30 -8.72 8.59 -11.65
C ASN A 30 -7.84 8.31 -10.42
N PHE A 31 -6.54 8.60 -10.51
CA PHE A 31 -5.63 8.56 -9.37
C PHE A 31 -6.04 9.54 -8.28
N LYS A 32 -6.36 10.79 -8.61
CA LYS A 32 -6.78 11.78 -7.61
C LYS A 32 -8.09 11.41 -6.91
N ALA A 33 -9.02 10.79 -7.63
CA ALA A 33 -10.33 10.41 -7.10
C ALA A 33 -10.29 9.15 -6.22
N ASN A 34 -9.44 8.18 -6.58
CA ASN A 34 -9.45 6.84 -5.95
C ASN A 34 -8.22 6.52 -5.11
N PHE A 35 -7.15 7.30 -5.22
CA PHE A 35 -5.94 7.12 -4.42
C PHE A 35 -5.90 8.11 -3.26
N THR A 36 -6.12 7.62 -2.05
CA THR A 36 -5.82 8.35 -0.82
C THR A 36 -4.36 8.08 -0.45
N PRO A 37 -3.45 9.07 -0.52
CA PRO A 37 -2.07 8.89 -0.10
C PRO A 37 -2.06 8.54 1.39
N VAL A 38 -1.46 7.41 1.73
CA VAL A 38 -1.24 6.99 3.11
C VAL A 38 0.19 7.32 3.47
N SER A 39 0.40 8.18 4.46
CA SER A 39 1.71 8.38 5.06
C SER A 39 1.92 7.33 6.15
N PHE A 40 3.07 6.67 6.12
CA PHE A 40 3.54 5.88 7.26
C PHE A 40 4.59 6.70 7.99
N GLU A 41 4.30 7.07 9.24
CA GLU A 41 5.29 7.65 10.12
C GLU A 41 5.85 6.55 11.01
N PHE A 42 7.16 6.32 10.93
CA PHE A 42 7.85 5.54 11.95
C PHE A 42 7.77 6.32 13.26
N THR A 43 7.12 5.76 14.27
CA THR A 43 7.26 6.29 15.62
C THR A 43 8.76 6.25 15.98
N PRO A 44 9.38 7.40 16.30
CA PRO A 44 10.76 7.37 16.74
C PRO A 44 10.82 6.50 17.99
N LYS A 45 11.63 5.43 17.93
CA LYS A 45 11.92 4.63 19.13
C LYS A 45 12.57 5.57 20.14
N GLU A 46 11.91 5.82 21.26
CA GLU A 46 12.52 6.58 22.34
C GLU A 46 13.84 5.92 22.73
N LYS A 47 14.87 6.77 22.79
CA LYS A 47 16.27 6.46 22.98
C LYS A 47 16.52 5.93 24.39
N THR A 48 17.31 4.88 24.52
CA THR A 48 18.41 4.80 25.50
C THR A 48 19.39 3.74 25.02
N ILE A 49 20.51 4.15 24.43
CA ILE A 49 21.71 3.33 24.51
C ILE A 49 22.26 3.66 25.90
N PRO A 50 22.17 2.78 26.91
CA PRO A 50 22.94 3.01 28.11
C PRO A 50 24.41 3.03 27.68
N GLU A 51 25.10 4.14 27.97
CA GLU A 51 26.54 4.25 27.78
C GLU A 51 27.20 3.11 28.56
N ALA A 52 27.47 1.99 27.87
CA ALA A 52 28.30 0.95 28.40
C ALA A 52 29.70 1.56 28.49
N ASN A 53 30.11 1.90 29.72
CA ASN A 53 31.45 2.31 30.12
C ASN A 53 32.52 1.67 29.23
N VAL A 54 32.99 2.40 28.21
CA VAL A 54 34.20 2.03 27.49
C VAL A 54 35.37 2.50 28.34
N MET A 55 35.67 1.71 29.36
CA MET A 55 36.89 1.87 30.17
C MET A 55 38.07 1.39 29.32
N VAL A 56 38.60 2.28 28.47
CA VAL A 56 39.89 2.06 27.81
C VAL A 56 40.98 2.15 28.87
N LYS A 57 41.41 1.00 29.38
CA LYS A 57 42.66 0.93 30.15
C LYS A 57 43.80 1.29 29.20
N ARG A 58 44.50 2.39 29.52
CA ARG A 58 45.81 2.72 28.95
C ARG A 58 46.87 1.79 29.51
#